data_AF-A0AAW2RPK9-F1
#
_entry.id   AF-A0AAW2RPK9-F1
#
_cell.length_a   1.000
_cell.length_b   1.000
_cell.length_c   1.000
_cell.angle_alpha   90.00
_cell.angle_beta   90.00
_cell.angle_gamma   90.00
#
_symmetry.space_group_name_H-M   'P 1'
#
loop_
_entity.id
_entity.type
_entity.pdbx_description
1 polymer ?
#
loop_
_entity_poly.entity_id
_entity_poly.type
_entity_poly.pdbx_seq_one_letter_code
_entity_poly.pdbx_strand_id
1 'polypeptide(L)'
;MRRRKIGALKLKNPVKFICIIVSVSFIIIQIISAVQLTNISASKVPSPKPTHTKSTLSGVSEIGKFGETVIKMLPEDLAFTLFLPSEEAFRRDLRLNQNDSNSYAVLTRVLGFSAVPRWISTAELEQGKEKIYESISGFSLYASKDLNERVVVNGVVSEQRDLKMGNVLVHVMDGVVMDAEFEQSVQPQDEDEDEDEVKEDKV
;
A
#
# COMPACT_ATOMS: atom_id res chain seq x y z
N MET A 1 32.12 -5.20 -52.32
CA MET A 1 32.63 -5.19 -50.94
C MET A 1 33.13 -3.77 -50.59
N ARG A 2 32.29 -2.89 -50.04
CA ARG A 2 32.63 -1.47 -49.74
C ARG A 2 32.89 -1.30 -48.24
N ARG A 3 34.17 -1.23 -47.85
CA ARG A 3 34.59 -0.89 -46.48
C ARG A 3 34.26 0.59 -46.22
N ARG A 4 33.33 0.87 -45.30
CA ARG A 4 33.11 2.23 -44.78
C ARG A 4 34.31 2.59 -43.89
N LYS A 5 35.16 3.50 -44.37
CA LYS A 5 36.19 4.14 -43.55
C LYS A 5 35.49 4.97 -42.48
N ILE A 6 35.52 4.51 -41.24
CA ILE A 6 35.13 5.32 -40.09
C ILE A 6 36.25 6.35 -39.93
N GLY A 7 35.98 7.60 -40.32
CA GLY A 7 36.90 8.70 -40.14
C GLY A 7 37.14 8.91 -38.66
N ALA A 8 38.35 8.61 -38.19
CA ALA A 8 38.79 8.98 -36.85
C ALA A 8 38.79 10.53 -36.77
N LEU A 9 37.85 11.10 -36.02
CA LEU A 9 37.90 12.52 -35.69
C LEU A 9 39.17 12.77 -34.86
N LYS A 10 40.18 13.39 -35.47
CA LYS A 10 41.32 13.95 -34.73
C LYS A 10 40.83 15.12 -33.88
N LEU A 11 40.55 14.85 -32.61
CA LEU A 11 40.15 15.87 -31.63
C LEU A 11 41.36 16.69 -31.20
N LYS A 12 41.29 18.00 -31.42
CA LYS A 12 42.33 18.95 -30.99
C LYS A 12 42.36 19.18 -29.47
N ASN A 13 41.32 18.80 -28.73
CA ASN A 13 41.22 18.98 -27.27
C ASN A 13 40.37 17.85 -26.64
N PRO A 14 40.99 16.83 -26.00
CA PRO A 14 40.25 15.69 -25.44
C PRO A 14 39.32 16.12 -24.30
N VAL A 15 39.73 17.11 -23.49
CA VAL A 15 38.93 17.64 -22.37
C VAL A 15 37.63 18.29 -22.85
N LYS A 16 37.70 19.10 -23.92
CA LYS A 16 36.50 19.75 -24.48
C LYS A 16 35.51 18.72 -25.03
N PHE A 17 36.02 17.63 -25.61
CA PHE A 17 35.17 16.57 -26.12
C PHE A 17 34.48 15.76 -25.03
N ILE A 18 35.19 15.43 -23.96
CA ILE A 18 34.59 14.77 -22.78
C ILE A 18 33.49 15.66 -22.20
N CYS A 19 33.75 16.97 -22.06
CA CYS A 19 32.76 17.92 -21.56
C CYS A 19 31.51 18.01 -22.48
N ILE A 20 31.71 17.99 -23.81
CA ILE A 20 30.61 17.93 -24.78
C ILE A 20 29.83 16.62 -24.65
N ILE A 21 30.50 15.47 -24.55
CA ILE A 21 29.82 14.18 -24.38
C ILE A 21 28.99 14.17 -23.10
N VAL A 22 29.57 14.57 -21.96
CA VAL A 22 28.85 14.58 -20.68
C VAL A 22 27.65 15.51 -20.73
N SER A 23 27.81 16.71 -21.29
CA SER A 23 26.71 17.66 -21.46
C SER A 23 25.60 17.12 -22.37
N VAL A 24 25.96 16.53 -23.50
CA VAL A 24 25.00 15.91 -24.43
C VAL A 24 24.30 14.71 -23.78
N SER A 25 25.02 13.86 -23.06
CA SER A 25 24.45 12.73 -22.31
C SER A 25 23.47 13.21 -21.24
N PHE A 26 23.80 14.27 -20.50
CA PHE A 26 22.89 14.85 -19.50
C PHE A 26 21.61 15.39 -20.14
N ILE A 27 21.72 16.12 -21.25
CA ILE A 27 20.55 16.62 -21.99
C ILE A 27 19.70 15.46 -22.52
N ILE A 28 20.31 14.40 -23.06
CA ILE A 28 19.60 13.21 -23.55
C ILE A 28 18.84 12.54 -22.39
N ILE A 29 19.46 12.38 -21.23
CA ILE A 29 18.81 11.81 -20.04
C ILE A 29 17.62 12.68 -19.62
N GLN A 30 17.77 14.01 -19.56
CA GLN A 30 16.68 14.92 -19.22
C GLN A 30 15.52 14.84 -20.21
N ILE A 31 15.81 14.72 -21.52
CA ILE A 31 14.78 14.55 -22.56
C ILE A 31 14.07 13.20 -22.39
N ILE A 32 14.82 12.11 -22.17
CA ILE A 32 14.23 10.78 -21.95
C ILE A 32 13.34 10.78 -20.70
N SER A 33 13.81 11.37 -19.59
CA SER A 33 13.02 11.52 -18.36
C SER A 33 11.75 12.35 -18.57
N ALA A 34 11.83 13.47 -19.30
CA ALA A 34 10.67 14.28 -19.63
C ALA A 34 9.66 13.53 -20.53
N VAL A 35 10.16 12.75 -21.51
CA VAL A 35 9.35 11.91 -22.41
C VAL A 35 8.73 10.72 -21.68
N GLN A 36 9.41 10.13 -20.69
CA GLN A 36 8.84 9.08 -19.83
C GLN A 36 7.70 9.65 -18.97
N LEU A 37 7.87 10.87 -18.41
CA LEU A 37 6.81 11.56 -17.68
C LEU A 37 5.59 11.88 -18.57
N THR A 38 5.81 12.27 -19.83
CA THR A 38 4.70 12.55 -20.77
C THR A 38 4.06 11.30 -21.35
N ASN A 39 4.79 10.18 -21.48
CA ASN A 39 4.21 8.91 -21.92
C ASN A 39 3.31 8.26 -20.87
N ILE A 40 3.52 8.52 -19.58
CA ILE A 40 2.56 8.15 -18.52
C ILE A 40 1.28 9.00 -18.62
N SER A 41 1.38 10.24 -19.14
CA SER A 41 0.26 11.17 -19.28
C SER A 41 -0.48 11.11 -20.63
N ALA A 42 -0.05 10.27 -21.58
CA ALA A 42 -0.63 10.20 -22.93
C ALA A 42 -1.39 8.89 -23.22
N SER A 43 -2.00 8.29 -22.19
CA SER A 43 -3.16 7.43 -22.40
C SER A 43 -4.39 8.34 -22.51
N LYS A 44 -4.84 8.55 -23.75
CA LYS A 44 -6.06 9.27 -24.09
C LYS A 44 -7.27 8.51 -23.54
N VAL A 45 -7.69 8.82 -22.32
CA VAL A 45 -8.99 8.42 -21.77
C VAL A 45 -9.96 9.59 -21.99
N PRO A 46 -11.09 9.40 -22.67
CA PRO A 46 -12.11 10.42 -22.79
C PRO A 46 -12.69 10.69 -21.39
N SER A 47 -12.74 11.96 -21.01
CA SER A 47 -13.42 12.43 -19.81
C SER A 47 -14.89 11.97 -19.79
N PRO A 48 -15.34 11.22 -18.78
CA PRO A 48 -16.76 11.10 -18.49
C PRO A 48 -17.12 12.08 -17.35
N LYS A 49 -18.20 12.82 -17.59
CA LYS A 49 -19.01 13.49 -16.54
C LYS A 49 -19.25 12.56 -15.34
N PRO A 50 -19.49 13.10 -14.13
CA PRO A 50 -19.74 12.29 -12.94
C PRO A 50 -21.01 11.49 -13.16
N THR A 51 -20.83 10.23 -13.51
CA THR A 51 -21.91 9.28 -13.70
C THR A 51 -21.47 8.06 -12.93
N HIS A 52 -22.16 7.77 -11.83
CA HIS A 52 -22.03 6.54 -11.07
C HIS A 52 -22.27 5.35 -12.01
N THR A 53 -21.23 4.89 -12.69
CA THR A 53 -21.28 3.71 -13.54
C THR A 53 -21.26 2.48 -12.65
N LYS A 54 -22.40 1.80 -12.64
CA LYS A 54 -22.74 0.57 -11.93
C LYS A 54 -21.95 -0.66 -12.46
N SER A 55 -20.63 -0.60 -12.51
CA SER A 55 -19.77 -1.77 -12.82
C SER A 55 -19.08 -2.35 -11.58
N THR A 56 -19.23 -1.72 -10.41
CA THR A 56 -18.48 -2.04 -9.18
C THR A 56 -19.37 -2.67 -8.09
N LEU A 57 -20.53 -3.24 -8.45
CA LEU A 57 -21.55 -3.59 -7.44
C LEU A 57 -21.32 -4.93 -6.72
N SER A 58 -20.45 -5.82 -7.22
CA SER A 58 -20.23 -7.13 -6.58
C SER A 58 -19.27 -7.06 -5.40
N GLY A 59 -18.10 -6.43 -5.55
CA GLY A 59 -17.08 -6.38 -4.48
C GLY A 59 -17.30 -5.28 -3.43
N VAL A 60 -18.07 -4.23 -3.74
CA VAL A 60 -18.29 -3.12 -2.79
C VAL A 60 -19.20 -3.53 -1.62
N SER A 61 -20.16 -4.43 -1.88
CA SER A 61 -21.04 -4.94 -0.81
C SER A 61 -20.27 -5.77 0.22
N GLU A 62 -19.11 -6.30 -0.14
CA GLU A 62 -18.30 -7.19 0.68
C GLU A 62 -17.29 -6.46 1.58
N ILE A 63 -16.97 -5.20 1.27
CA ILE A 63 -15.95 -4.42 1.99
C ILE A 63 -16.50 -3.66 3.20
N GLY A 64 -17.77 -3.24 3.14
CA GLY A 64 -18.35 -2.38 4.16
C GLY A 64 -17.89 -0.91 4.08
N LYS A 65 -18.40 -0.09 5.01
CA LYS A 65 -18.26 1.36 4.97
C LYS A 65 -16.88 1.83 5.41
N PHE A 66 -16.28 1.17 6.39
CA PHE A 66 -14.93 1.51 6.84
C PHE A 66 -13.92 1.24 5.72
N GLY A 67 -14.03 0.08 5.09
CA GLY A 67 -13.15 -0.28 4.00
C GLY A 67 -13.32 0.61 2.76
N GLU A 68 -14.55 1.00 2.41
CA GLU A 68 -14.77 2.02 1.37
C GLU A 68 -14.05 3.33 1.68
N THR A 69 -14.04 3.74 2.96
CA THR A 69 -13.40 4.97 3.39
C THR A 69 -11.88 4.86 3.27
N VAL A 70 -11.28 3.74 3.67
CA VAL A 70 -9.83 3.47 3.53
C VAL A 70 -9.42 3.47 2.06
N ILE A 71 -10.18 2.81 1.18
CA ILE A 71 -9.87 2.77 -0.26
C ILE A 71 -9.91 4.17 -0.88
N LYS A 72 -10.85 5.03 -0.48
CA LYS A 72 -10.94 6.43 -0.94
C LYS A 72 -9.74 7.30 -0.50
N MET A 73 -8.94 6.86 0.46
CA MET A 73 -7.72 7.56 0.87
C MET A 73 -6.52 7.25 -0.04
N LEU A 74 -6.58 6.17 -0.84
CA LEU A 74 -5.52 5.82 -1.78
C LEU A 74 -5.61 6.66 -3.07
N PRO A 75 -4.47 6.98 -3.70
CA PRO A 75 -4.48 7.65 -5.00
C PRO A 75 -4.98 6.69 -6.09
N GLU A 76 -5.81 7.20 -6.99
CA GLU A 76 -6.50 6.38 -8.01
C GLU A 76 -5.57 5.93 -9.16
N ASP A 77 -4.43 6.59 -9.36
CA ASP A 77 -3.54 6.41 -10.52
C ASP A 77 -2.36 5.46 -10.28
N LEU A 78 -2.17 5.01 -9.04
CA LEU A 78 -1.06 4.13 -8.66
C LEU A 78 -1.55 2.74 -8.25
N ALA A 79 -0.74 1.73 -8.53
CA ALA A 79 -1.03 0.34 -8.18
C ALA A 79 -0.74 0.07 -6.70
N PHE A 80 -1.77 -0.39 -5.96
CA PHE A 80 -1.65 -0.79 -4.56
C PHE A 80 -2.20 -2.19 -4.33
N THR A 81 -1.65 -2.87 -3.33
CA THR A 81 -2.31 -3.99 -2.64
C THR A 81 -2.71 -3.51 -1.26
N LEU A 82 -3.95 -3.76 -0.87
CA LEU A 82 -4.48 -3.40 0.44
C LEU A 82 -4.93 -4.66 1.17
N PHE A 83 -4.29 -4.96 2.31
CA PHE A 83 -4.71 -6.01 3.24
C PHE A 83 -5.75 -5.44 4.20
N LEU A 84 -6.96 -5.26 3.68
CA LEU A 84 -8.01 -4.48 4.31
C LEU A 84 -8.74 -5.30 5.39
N PRO A 85 -8.84 -4.82 6.64
CA PRO A 85 -9.68 -5.49 7.63
C PRO A 85 -11.14 -5.61 7.16
N SER A 86 -11.79 -6.72 7.47
CA SER A 86 -13.23 -6.84 7.27
C SER A 86 -13.98 -5.82 8.13
N GLU A 87 -15.22 -5.50 7.74
CA GLU A 87 -16.06 -4.59 8.51
C GLU A 87 -16.25 -5.09 9.96
N GLU A 88 -16.29 -6.41 10.16
CA GLU A 88 -16.33 -7.02 11.50
C GLU A 88 -14.99 -6.88 12.24
N ALA A 89 -13.85 -7.07 11.58
CA ALA A 89 -12.53 -6.83 12.18
C ALA A 89 -12.34 -5.36 12.61
N PHE A 90 -12.81 -4.40 11.82
CA PHE A 90 -12.82 -2.98 12.21
C PHE A 90 -13.59 -2.74 13.52
N ARG A 91 -14.75 -3.38 13.69
CA ARG A 91 -15.57 -3.24 14.90
C ARG A 91 -15.01 -4.01 16.08
N ARG A 92 -14.52 -5.22 15.85
CA ARG A 92 -14.02 -6.12 16.90
C ARG A 92 -12.69 -5.63 17.45
N ASP A 93 -11.73 -5.36 16.57
CA ASP A 93 -10.33 -5.18 16.94
C ASP A 93 -10.00 -3.70 17.19
N LEU A 94 -10.65 -2.77 16.46
CA LEU A 94 -10.45 -1.32 16.63
C LEU A 94 -11.61 -0.63 17.34
N ARG A 95 -12.67 -1.37 17.69
CA ARG A 95 -13.87 -0.83 18.38
C ARG A 95 -14.52 0.33 17.65
N LEU A 96 -14.31 0.42 16.33
CA LEU A 96 -14.83 1.52 15.54
C LEU A 96 -16.35 1.43 15.40
N ASN A 97 -17.01 2.56 15.56
CA ASN A 97 -18.40 2.75 15.23
C ASN A 97 -18.53 3.87 14.18
N GLN A 98 -19.61 3.85 13.40
CA GLN A 98 -19.78 4.80 12.27
C GLN A 98 -19.89 6.26 12.70
N ASN A 99 -20.10 6.53 14.00
CA ASN A 99 -20.28 7.86 14.57
C ASN A 99 -19.04 8.37 15.32
N ASP A 100 -17.94 7.61 15.35
CA ASP A 100 -16.76 7.98 16.11
C ASP A 100 -15.94 9.04 15.35
N SER A 101 -15.77 10.20 15.98
CA SER A 101 -14.96 11.32 15.46
C SER A 101 -13.50 10.94 15.23
N ASN A 102 -12.97 9.97 15.97
CA ASN A 102 -11.59 9.51 15.87
C ASN A 102 -11.38 8.47 14.76
N SER A 103 -12.46 7.99 14.13
CA SER A 103 -12.40 6.97 13.08
C SER A 103 -11.39 7.32 11.99
N TYR A 104 -11.35 8.57 11.53
CA TYR A 104 -10.47 8.96 10.43
C TYR A 104 -8.97 8.78 10.75
N ALA A 105 -8.55 9.12 11.98
CA ALA A 105 -7.17 8.94 12.42
C ALA A 105 -6.80 7.44 12.48
N VAL A 106 -7.70 6.62 13.03
CA VAL A 106 -7.52 5.17 13.11
C VAL A 106 -7.47 4.55 11.71
N LEU A 107 -8.39 4.92 10.81
CA LEU A 107 -8.42 4.42 9.43
C LEU A 107 -7.17 4.82 8.63
N THR A 108 -6.64 6.03 8.86
CA THR A 108 -5.37 6.48 8.25
C THR A 108 -4.20 5.63 8.74
N ARG A 109 -4.19 5.26 10.03
CA ARG A 109 -3.16 4.39 10.61
C ARG A 109 -3.27 2.98 10.05
N VAL A 110 -4.47 2.41 9.95
CA VAL A 110 -4.72 1.14 9.27
C VAL A 110 -4.21 1.17 7.84
N LEU A 111 -4.49 2.23 7.07
CA LEU A 111 -3.99 2.38 5.71
C LEU A 111 -2.46 2.33 5.65
N GLY A 112 -1.79 3.06 6.55
CA GLY A 112 -0.33 3.10 6.63
C GLY A 112 0.30 1.72 6.80
N PHE A 113 -0.29 0.88 7.66
CA PHE A 113 0.23 -0.47 7.95
C PHE A 113 -0.19 -1.53 6.92
N SER A 114 -1.36 -1.40 6.30
CA SER A 114 -1.95 -2.46 5.46
C SER A 114 -1.77 -2.28 3.95
N ALA A 115 -1.37 -1.10 3.49
CA ALA A 115 -1.21 -0.82 2.06
C ALA A 115 0.24 -1.00 1.60
N VAL A 116 0.42 -1.67 0.47
CA VAL A 116 1.73 -1.87 -0.19
C VAL A 116 1.68 -1.24 -1.59
N PRO A 117 2.66 -0.39 -1.98
CA PRO A 117 2.66 0.33 -3.27
C PRO A 117 3.07 -0.56 -4.47
N ARG A 118 2.44 -1.74 -4.60
CA ARG A 118 2.53 -2.64 -5.75
C ARG A 118 1.38 -3.64 -5.73
N TRP A 119 1.12 -4.30 -6.85
CA TRP A 119 0.24 -5.47 -6.87
C TRP A 119 0.94 -6.71 -6.32
N ILE A 120 0.20 -7.45 -5.49
CA ILE A 120 0.56 -8.72 -4.88
C ILE A 120 -0.70 -9.59 -4.91
N SER A 121 -0.80 -10.39 -5.96
CA SER A 121 -1.90 -11.36 -6.09
C SER A 121 -1.64 -12.61 -5.25
N THR A 122 -2.70 -13.36 -4.93
CA THR A 122 -2.57 -14.67 -4.26
C THR A 122 -1.69 -15.65 -5.07
N ALA A 123 -1.64 -15.48 -6.39
CA ALA A 123 -0.80 -16.29 -7.28
C ALA A 123 0.70 -16.02 -7.09
N GLU A 124 1.10 -14.81 -6.66
CA GLU A 124 2.52 -14.46 -6.42
C GLU A 124 3.06 -15.01 -5.10
N LEU A 125 2.18 -15.31 -4.14
CA LEU A 125 2.55 -15.85 -2.84
C LEU A 125 2.85 -17.35 -2.94
N GLU A 126 3.70 -17.85 -2.04
CA GLU A 126 4.06 -19.26 -1.94
C GLU A 126 3.44 -19.85 -0.66
N GLN A 127 3.02 -21.12 -0.73
CA GLN A 127 2.44 -21.81 0.42
C GLN A 127 3.50 -22.06 1.48
N GLY A 128 3.23 -21.64 2.72
CA GLY A 128 4.12 -21.82 3.87
C GLY A 128 5.47 -21.09 3.77
N LYS A 129 5.67 -20.25 2.76
CA LYS A 129 6.92 -19.50 2.56
C LYS A 129 6.62 -18.02 2.51
N GLU A 130 7.06 -17.33 3.56
CA GLU A 130 6.85 -15.90 3.73
C GLU A 130 7.69 -15.09 2.74
N LYS A 131 7.05 -14.08 2.17
CA LYS A 131 7.69 -12.99 1.44
C LYS A 131 7.49 -11.71 2.25
N ILE A 132 8.55 -10.93 2.35
CA ILE A 132 8.53 -9.66 3.09
C ILE A 132 8.22 -8.53 2.12
N TYR A 133 7.26 -7.70 2.49
CA TYR A 133 6.89 -6.48 1.80
C TYR A 133 6.93 -5.31 2.79
N GLU A 134 7.15 -4.09 2.29
CA GLU A 134 7.05 -2.88 3.10
C GLU A 134 5.72 -2.18 2.84
N SER A 135 5.01 -1.82 3.90
CA SER A 135 3.80 -0.99 3.81
C SER A 135 4.15 0.47 3.51
N ILE A 136 3.13 1.33 3.31
CA ILE A 136 3.30 2.78 3.16
C ILE A 136 4.03 3.40 4.36
N SER A 137 3.79 2.90 5.59
CA SER A 137 4.49 3.36 6.80
C SER A 137 5.89 2.77 6.99
N GLY A 138 6.34 1.88 6.08
CA GLY A 138 7.60 1.13 6.23
C GLY A 138 7.49 -0.08 7.16
N PHE A 139 6.27 -0.47 7.57
CA PHE A 139 6.06 -1.65 8.38
C PHE A 139 6.26 -2.92 7.55
N SER A 140 6.96 -3.90 8.13
CA SER A 140 7.25 -5.16 7.46
C SER A 140 6.04 -6.10 7.51
N LEU A 141 5.58 -6.48 6.32
CA LEU A 141 4.48 -7.41 6.09
C LEU A 141 5.02 -8.75 5.60
N TYR A 142 4.88 -9.77 6.43
CA TYR A 142 5.23 -11.16 6.18
C TYR A 142 4.02 -11.86 5.57
N ALA A 143 3.99 -11.93 4.24
CA ALA A 143 2.87 -12.47 3.48
C ALA A 143 3.17 -13.89 2.96
N SER A 144 2.23 -14.81 3.12
CA SER A 144 2.32 -16.19 2.62
C SER A 144 0.93 -16.73 2.24
N LYS A 145 0.90 -17.97 1.74
CA LYS A 145 -0.36 -18.75 1.63
C LYS A 145 -0.45 -19.84 2.70
N ASP A 146 -1.62 -19.99 3.29
CA ASP A 146 -1.94 -21.14 4.14
C ASP A 146 -2.28 -22.40 3.31
N LEU A 147 -2.62 -23.49 4.00
CA LEU A 147 -3.00 -24.77 3.38
C LEU A 147 -4.30 -24.69 2.57
N ASN A 148 -5.15 -23.69 2.83
CA ASN A 148 -6.42 -23.45 2.15
C ASN A 148 -6.28 -22.40 1.04
N GLU A 149 -5.05 -22.09 0.64
CA GLU A 149 -4.70 -21.04 -0.33
C GLU A 149 -5.19 -19.62 0.06
N ARG A 150 -5.46 -19.38 1.34
CA ARG A 150 -5.78 -18.04 1.83
C ARG A 150 -4.50 -17.25 2.04
N VAL A 151 -4.59 -15.94 1.84
CA VAL A 151 -3.48 -15.03 2.10
C VAL A 151 -3.35 -14.86 3.60
N VAL A 152 -2.14 -15.02 4.14
CA VAL A 152 -1.83 -14.75 5.54
C VAL A 152 -0.79 -13.65 5.59
N VAL A 153 -1.06 -12.60 6.37
CA VAL A 153 -0.14 -11.48 6.58
C VAL A 153 0.04 -11.25 8.07
N ASN A 154 1.27 -11.38 8.56
CA ASN A 154 1.61 -11.21 9.98
C ASN A 154 0.70 -12.03 10.91
N GLY A 155 0.30 -13.24 10.48
CA GLY A 155 -0.61 -14.12 11.23
C GLY A 155 -2.11 -13.85 11.00
N VAL A 156 -2.49 -12.73 10.38
CA VAL A 156 -3.88 -12.41 10.04
C VAL A 156 -4.26 -13.09 8.72
N VAL A 157 -5.41 -13.76 8.69
CA VAL A 157 -5.85 -14.57 7.54
C VAL A 157 -6.88 -13.82 6.70
N SER A 158 -6.83 -13.96 5.38
CA SER A 158 -7.82 -13.37 4.47
C SER A 158 -9.15 -14.15 4.47
N GLU A 159 -10.27 -13.42 4.54
CA GLU A 159 -11.62 -13.91 4.25
C GLU A 159 -11.89 -13.93 2.74
N GLN A 160 -11.44 -12.89 2.04
CA GLN A 160 -11.61 -12.73 0.60
C GLN A 160 -10.30 -12.25 -0.01
N ARG A 161 -10.07 -12.61 -1.28
CA ARG A 161 -8.78 -12.42 -1.94
C ARG A 161 -8.95 -11.91 -3.36
N ASP A 162 -7.95 -11.16 -3.81
CA ASP A 162 -7.81 -10.66 -5.18
C ASP A 162 -9.00 -9.82 -5.69
N LEU A 163 -9.64 -9.05 -4.82
CA LEU A 163 -10.72 -8.14 -5.21
C LEU A 163 -10.14 -6.92 -5.92
N LYS A 164 -10.47 -6.73 -7.20
CA LYS A 164 -9.95 -5.61 -8.00
C LYS A 164 -10.89 -4.40 -7.97
N MET A 165 -10.38 -3.26 -7.52
CA MET A 165 -11.09 -1.98 -7.48
C MET A 165 -10.23 -0.87 -8.08
N GLY A 166 -10.45 -0.61 -9.37
CA GLY A 166 -9.61 0.30 -10.14
C GLY A 166 -8.16 -0.20 -10.19
N ASN A 167 -7.24 0.60 -9.66
CA ASN A 167 -5.82 0.27 -9.55
C ASN A 167 -5.43 -0.35 -8.19
N VAL A 168 -6.40 -0.57 -7.30
CA VAL A 168 -6.18 -1.22 -6.00
C VAL A 168 -6.61 -2.68 -6.06
N LEU A 169 -5.74 -3.58 -5.59
CA LEU A 169 -6.05 -4.98 -5.33
C LEU A 169 -6.29 -5.14 -3.83
N VAL A 170 -7.43 -5.68 -3.44
CA VAL A 170 -7.85 -5.79 -2.05
C VAL A 170 -7.90 -7.26 -1.64
N HIS A 171 -7.28 -7.58 -0.52
CA HIS A 171 -7.50 -8.82 0.23
C HIS A 171 -8.21 -8.43 1.53
N VAL A 172 -9.41 -8.98 1.77
CA VAL A 172 -10.18 -8.71 2.98
C VAL A 172 -9.68 -9.65 4.08
N MET A 173 -9.34 -9.10 5.24
CA MET A 173 -8.63 -9.78 6.33
C MET A 173 -9.54 -9.97 7.55
N ASP A 174 -9.56 -11.16 8.16
CA ASP A 174 -10.22 -11.44 9.44
C ASP A 174 -9.33 -10.97 10.60
N GLY A 175 -9.06 -9.68 10.61
CA GLY A 175 -8.25 -9.03 11.62
C GLY A 175 -7.56 -7.80 11.09
N VAL A 176 -6.91 -7.07 11.99
CA VAL A 176 -6.17 -5.86 11.65
C VAL A 176 -4.68 -6.10 11.77
N VAL A 177 -3.97 -5.81 10.69
CA VAL A 177 -2.49 -5.83 10.69
C VAL A 177 -1.99 -4.52 11.30
N MET A 178 -1.31 -4.63 12.43
CA MET A 178 -0.80 -3.49 13.20
C MET A 178 0.52 -3.83 13.91
N ASP A 179 1.25 -2.80 14.35
CA ASP A 179 2.38 -2.96 15.26
C ASP A 179 1.95 -2.87 16.73
N ALA A 180 2.87 -3.20 17.64
CA ALA A 180 2.58 -3.19 19.08
C ALA A 180 2.18 -1.80 19.60
N GLU A 181 2.75 -0.72 19.04
CA GLU A 181 2.40 0.64 19.43
C GLU A 181 0.97 1.02 19.02
N PHE A 182 0.54 0.60 17.83
CA PHE A 182 -0.83 0.82 17.38
C PHE A 182 -1.80 -0.04 18.17
N GLU A 183 -1.47 -1.30 18.43
CA GLU A 183 -2.28 -2.21 19.25
C GLU A 183 -2.53 -1.63 20.65
N GLN A 184 -1.48 -1.19 21.33
CA GLN A 184 -1.61 -0.55 22.65
C GLN A 184 -2.49 0.71 22.62
N SER A 185 -2.46 1.47 21.53
CA SER A 185 -3.26 2.70 21.41
C SER A 185 -4.77 2.45 21.22
N VAL A 186 -5.16 1.22 20.87
CA VAL A 186 -6.57 0.82 20.68
C VAL A 186 -7.05 -0.17 21.75
N GLN A 187 -6.16 -0.68 22.58
CA GLN A 187 -6.51 -1.46 23.76
C GLN A 187 -7.26 -0.60 24.79
N PRO A 188 -8.20 -1.18 25.54
CA PRO A 188 -8.77 -0.50 26.69
C PRO A 188 -7.64 -0.16 27.67
N GLN A 189 -7.70 1.04 28.23
CA GLN A 189 -7.01 1.28 29.49
C GLN A 189 -7.77 0.44 30.51
N ASP A 190 -7.23 -0.72 30.88
CA ASP A 190 -7.68 -1.38 32.10
C ASP A 190 -7.40 -0.36 33.22
N GLU A 191 -8.46 0.26 33.74
CA GLU A 191 -8.37 1.09 34.93
C GLU A 191 -7.80 0.18 36.01
N ASP A 192 -6.54 0.42 36.40
CA ASP A 192 -5.92 -0.26 37.52
C ASP A 192 -6.89 -0.16 38.71
N GLU A 193 -7.48 -1.29 39.08
CA GLU A 193 -8.21 -1.45 40.34
C GLU A 193 -7.18 -1.22 41.47
N ASP A 194 -7.07 0.03 41.91
CA ASP A 194 -6.42 0.42 43.15
C ASP A 194 -7.23 -0.14 44.34
N GLU A 195 -7.19 -1.46 44.55
CA GLU A 195 -7.60 -2.10 45.80
C GLU A 195 -6.38 -2.52 46.64
N ASP A 196 -6.40 -2.01 47.88
CA ASP A 196 -5.65 -2.40 49.08
C ASP A 196 -4.19 -1.89 49.20
N GLU A 197 -3.76 -1.17 50.24
CA GLU A 197 -3.90 -1.51 51.66
C GLU A 197 -3.52 -0.27 52.52
N VAL A 198 -4.50 0.38 53.18
CA VAL A 198 -4.21 1.42 54.19
C VAL A 198 -4.12 0.79 55.58
N LYS A 199 -2.88 0.45 55.93
CA LYS A 199 -2.25 0.56 57.27
C LYS A 199 -3.04 0.04 58.47
N GLU A 200 -2.75 -1.19 58.88
CA GLU A 200 -2.63 -1.49 60.32
C GLU A 200 -1.47 -0.68 60.91
N ASP A 201 -1.79 0.28 61.79
CA ASP A 201 -1.06 0.54 63.03
C ASP A 201 -1.67 1.73 63.78
N LYS A 202 -2.33 1.46 64.92
CA LYS A 202 -2.10 2.22 66.17
C LYS A 202 -2.81 1.61 67.39
N VAL A 203 -1.95 1.09 68.29
CA VAL A 203 -1.93 1.15 69.77
C VAL A 203 -3.03 0.44 70.55
#